data_AF-A0AAQ3PSZ6-F1
#
_entry.id   AF-A0AAQ3PSZ6-F1
#
_cell.length_a   1.000
_cell.length_b   1.000
_cell.length_c   1.000
_cell.angle_alpha   90.00
_cell.angle_beta   90.00
_cell.angle_gamma   90.00
#
_symmetry.space_group_name_H-M   'P 1'
#
loop_
_entity.id
_entity.type
_entity.pdbx_description
1 polymer ?
#
loop_
_entity_poly.entity_id
_entity_poly.type
_entity_poly.pdbx_seq_one_letter_code
_entity_poly.pdbx_strand_id
1 'polypeptide(L)'
;MVSNNKNNENSDVVEVVYMTTQPKTDLPTHVTIRSTGRISTVLCEQVYSVSTERVGTYIGECTDKEMENIDIALMISLQLDGNMKTSKKYNETIKEQQEEIDSLKKEIEMLQQEHEDAIAEIEQDAAVYVEENKKIANMASSEETIRLQTERDTYKTMYEQLLNRLVNGGAA
;
A
#
# COMPACT_ATOMS: atom_id res chain seq x y z
N MET A 1 21.47 25.48 -9.09
CA MET A 1 21.71 26.93 -9.29
C MET A 1 20.39 27.54 -9.75
N VAL A 2 20.09 28.76 -9.36
CA VAL A 2 18.81 29.42 -9.72
C VAL A 2 19.01 30.67 -10.58
N SER A 3 20.24 31.16 -10.71
CA SER A 3 20.58 32.25 -11.64
C SER A 3 20.55 31.80 -13.11
N ASN A 4 20.21 32.75 -13.99
CA ASN A 4 20.20 32.56 -15.44
C ASN A 4 21.57 32.11 -16.00
N ASN A 5 21.57 31.11 -16.88
CA ASN A 5 22.76 30.61 -17.58
C ASN A 5 23.61 31.70 -18.24
N LYS A 6 22.98 32.70 -18.89
CA LYS A 6 23.75 33.79 -19.50
C LYS A 6 24.50 34.63 -18.46
N ASN A 7 23.93 34.80 -17.27
CA ASN A 7 24.62 35.44 -16.16
C ASN A 7 25.76 34.54 -15.66
N ASN A 8 25.50 33.25 -15.48
CA ASN A 8 26.48 32.28 -14.98
C ASN A 8 27.71 32.14 -15.90
N GLU A 9 27.56 32.36 -17.21
CA GLU A 9 28.68 32.36 -18.17
C GLU A 9 29.60 33.58 -18.05
N ASN A 10 29.09 34.73 -17.58
CA ASN A 10 29.79 36.02 -17.66
C ASN A 10 30.12 36.63 -16.29
N SER A 11 29.54 36.10 -15.22
CA SER A 11 29.65 36.62 -13.85
C SER A 11 30.44 35.66 -12.96
N ASP A 12 31.33 36.20 -12.13
CA ASP A 12 32.01 35.46 -11.07
C ASP A 12 31.11 35.21 -9.84
N VAL A 13 29.85 35.65 -9.92
CA VAL A 13 28.83 35.50 -8.87
C VAL A 13 27.60 34.80 -9.45
N VAL A 14 27.15 33.76 -8.76
CA VAL A 14 25.97 32.95 -9.08
C VAL A 14 24.93 33.03 -7.96
N GLU A 15 23.67 32.82 -8.30
CA GLU A 15 22.58 32.74 -7.32
C GLU A 15 22.27 31.27 -7.01
N VAL A 16 22.31 30.95 -5.73
CA VAL A 16 22.10 29.60 -5.21
C VAL A 16 21.09 29.62 -4.07
N VAL A 17 20.40 28.49 -3.94
CA VAL A 17 19.51 28.20 -2.81
C VAL A 17 20.07 26.97 -2.12
N TYR A 18 20.07 26.99 -0.79
CA TYR A 18 20.58 25.86 -0.02
C TYR A 18 19.56 24.73 0.09
N MET A 19 20.10 23.53 0.21
CA MET A 19 19.35 22.29 0.42
C MET A 19 19.70 21.71 1.78
N THR A 20 18.74 21.03 2.41
CA THR A 20 18.95 20.30 3.66
C THR A 20 18.29 18.92 3.62
N THR A 21 18.88 17.94 4.29
CA THR A 21 18.27 16.63 4.52
C THR A 21 17.55 16.56 5.87
N GLN A 22 17.63 17.63 6.67
CA GLN A 22 16.92 17.69 7.95
C GLN A 22 15.43 17.94 7.70
N PRO A 23 14.52 17.26 8.42
CA PRO A 23 13.10 17.55 8.35
C PRO A 23 12.81 19.03 8.62
N LYS A 24 11.98 19.62 7.78
CA LYS A 24 11.51 21.00 7.89
C LYS A 24 9.98 21.02 7.92
N THR A 25 9.44 22.13 8.44
CA THR A 25 8.01 22.41 8.36
C THR A 25 7.63 22.68 6.92
N ASP A 26 6.48 22.17 6.47
CA ASP A 26 6.03 22.39 5.10
C ASP A 26 5.62 23.85 4.90
N LEU A 27 6.45 24.57 4.13
CA LEU A 27 6.19 25.93 3.68
C LEU A 27 6.04 25.95 2.16
N PRO A 28 5.26 26.89 1.58
CA PRO A 28 5.12 27.01 0.13
C PRO A 28 6.42 27.43 -0.59
N THR A 29 7.45 27.84 0.15
CA THR A 29 8.80 28.13 -0.35
C THR A 29 9.72 26.90 -0.30
N HIS A 30 9.26 25.76 0.25
CA HIS A 30 10.05 24.54 0.37
C HIS A 30 9.73 23.58 -0.77
N VAL A 31 10.78 23.04 -1.39
CA VAL A 31 10.64 22.07 -2.49
C VAL A 31 11.40 20.80 -2.18
N THR A 32 10.75 19.66 -2.32
CA THR A 32 11.40 18.36 -2.15
C THR A 32 12.07 17.92 -3.44
N ILE A 33 13.36 17.60 -3.36
CA ILE A 33 14.19 17.12 -4.47
C ILE A 33 14.62 15.68 -4.19
N ARG A 34 14.54 14.84 -5.21
CA ARG A 34 14.86 13.40 -5.17
C ARG A 34 15.92 13.00 -6.20
N SER A 35 16.13 13.82 -7.23
CA SER A 35 17.06 13.57 -8.34
C SER A 35 18.55 13.59 -7.97
N THR A 36 18.92 14.23 -6.86
CA THR A 36 20.33 14.43 -6.46
C THR A 36 20.88 13.32 -5.55
N GLY A 37 20.29 12.12 -5.62
CA GLY A 37 20.75 10.91 -4.91
C GLY A 37 20.35 10.82 -3.44
N ARG A 38 19.97 11.92 -2.79
CA ARG A 38 19.38 11.95 -1.44
C ARG A 38 18.15 12.84 -1.43
N ILE A 39 17.10 12.37 -0.76
CA ILE A 39 15.90 13.18 -0.54
C ILE A 39 16.29 14.40 0.29
N SER A 40 16.05 15.57 -0.27
CA SER A 40 16.45 16.85 0.31
C SER A 40 15.37 17.90 0.09
N THR A 41 15.33 18.89 0.96
CA THR A 41 14.42 20.04 0.87
C THR A 41 15.23 21.29 0.49
N VAL A 42 14.83 21.95 -0.58
CA VAL A 42 15.35 23.26 -1.03
C VAL A 42 14.61 24.37 -0.29
N LEU A 43 15.33 25.37 0.20
CA LEU A 43 14.78 26.47 1.02
C LEU A 43 14.71 27.78 0.23
N CYS A 44 13.69 27.92 -0.63
CA CYS A 44 13.61 29.03 -1.60
C CYS A 44 13.39 30.41 -0.96
N GLU A 45 13.04 30.47 0.33
CA GLU A 45 12.97 31.72 1.10
C GLU A 45 14.32 32.44 1.25
N GLN A 46 15.43 31.74 0.99
CA GLN A 46 16.78 32.24 1.20
C GLN A 46 17.63 32.05 -0.05
N VAL A 47 17.61 33.06 -0.94
CA VAL A 47 18.49 33.13 -2.11
C VAL A 47 19.81 33.80 -1.73
N TYR A 48 20.92 33.16 -2.07
CA TYR A 48 22.27 33.66 -1.79
C TYR A 48 23.05 33.92 -3.07
N SER A 49 23.74 35.06 -3.10
CA SER A 49 24.79 35.33 -4.09
C SER A 49 26.12 34.77 -3.60
N VAL A 50 26.71 33.87 -4.38
CA VAL A 50 27.94 33.16 -4.03
C VAL A 50 28.93 33.28 -5.17
N SER A 51 30.20 33.51 -4.83
CA SER A 51 31.27 33.52 -5.84
C SER A 51 31.48 32.11 -6.43
N THR A 52 31.77 32.04 -7.72
CA THR A 52 32.10 30.80 -8.45
C THR A 52 33.27 30.05 -7.81
N GLU A 53 34.21 30.74 -7.16
CA GLU A 53 35.33 30.13 -6.43
C GLU A 53 34.89 29.27 -5.22
N ARG A 54 33.70 29.53 -4.68
CA ARG A 54 33.12 28.76 -3.56
C ARG A 54 32.28 27.59 -4.02
N VAL A 55 32.03 27.47 -5.33
CA VAL A 55 31.28 26.35 -5.91
C VAL A 55 32.24 25.18 -6.06
N GLY A 56 31.93 24.10 -5.35
CA GLY A 56 32.73 22.88 -5.37
C GLY A 56 32.37 21.94 -6.51
N THR A 57 32.44 20.64 -6.22
CA THR A 57 32.18 19.57 -7.18
C THR A 57 30.71 19.50 -7.59
N TYR A 58 30.46 19.21 -8.87
CA TYR A 58 29.14 18.90 -9.39
C TYR A 58 28.57 17.61 -8.77
N ILE A 59 27.33 17.67 -8.28
CA ILE A 59 26.65 16.53 -7.63
C ILE A 59 25.60 15.91 -8.57
N GLY A 60 24.84 16.75 -9.28
CA GLY A 60 23.73 16.32 -10.12
C GLY A 60 22.87 17.50 -10.56
N GLU A 61 21.80 17.18 -11.27
CA GLU A 61 20.87 18.14 -11.85
C GLU A 61 19.44 17.79 -11.44
N CYS A 62 18.62 18.82 -11.23
CA CYS A 62 17.20 18.65 -10.94
C CYS A 62 16.44 18.29 -12.23
N THR A 63 15.39 17.50 -12.11
CA THR A 63 14.49 17.25 -13.25
C THR A 63 13.74 18.52 -13.63
N ASP A 64 13.23 18.59 -14.86
CA ASP A 64 12.42 19.72 -15.33
C ASP A 64 11.25 20.03 -14.38
N LYS A 65 10.61 18.98 -13.84
CA LYS A 65 9.48 19.14 -12.91
C LYS A 65 9.91 19.67 -11.55
N GLU A 66 11.06 19.23 -11.04
CA GLU A 66 11.63 19.76 -9.81
C GLU A 66 12.06 21.22 -9.96
N MET A 67 12.65 21.59 -11.10
CA MET A 67 12.98 22.98 -11.41
C MET A 67 11.73 23.85 -11.54
N GLU A 68 10.67 23.38 -12.19
CA GLU A 68 9.39 24.09 -12.25
C GLU A 68 8.83 24.39 -10.84
N ASN A 69 8.91 23.41 -9.93
CA ASN A 69 8.48 23.61 -8.55
C ASN A 69 9.38 24.62 -7.80
N ILE A 70 10.68 24.62 -8.07
CA ILE A 70 11.62 25.62 -7.52
C ILE A 70 11.26 27.03 -8.02
N ASP A 71 10.96 27.18 -9.31
CA ASP A 71 10.56 28.47 -9.89
C ASP A 71 9.28 28.99 -9.24
N ILE A 72 8.28 28.13 -9.03
CA ILE A 72 7.04 28.48 -8.33
C ILE A 72 7.35 28.92 -6.88
N ALA A 73 8.17 28.17 -6.16
CA ALA A 73 8.54 28.49 -4.79
C ALA A 73 9.31 29.82 -4.67
N LEU A 74 10.19 30.12 -5.62
CA LEU A 74 10.90 31.41 -5.72
C LEU A 74 9.94 32.56 -6.06
N MET A 75 8.99 32.34 -6.96
CA MET A 75 7.95 33.34 -7.27
C MET A 75 7.13 33.69 -6.03
N ILE A 76 6.73 32.69 -5.24
CA ILE A 76 6.00 32.89 -3.98
C ILE A 76 6.88 33.62 -2.96
N SER A 77 8.13 33.19 -2.80
CA SER A 77 9.08 33.79 -1.85
C SER A 77 9.33 35.28 -2.13
N LEU A 78 9.45 35.64 -3.40
CA LEU A 78 9.78 36.99 -3.84
C LEU A 78 8.53 37.84 -4.15
N GLN A 79 7.33 37.29 -3.99
CA GLN A 79 6.06 37.92 -4.38
C GLN A 79 6.10 38.45 -5.83
N LEU A 80 6.63 37.61 -6.73
CA LEU A 80 6.72 37.89 -8.17
C LEU A 80 5.46 37.41 -8.92
N ASP A 81 4.40 37.10 -8.19
CA ASP A 81 3.05 36.86 -8.68
C ASP A 81 2.44 38.16 -9.23
N GLY A 82 3.06 38.68 -10.29
CA GLY A 82 2.59 39.84 -11.03
C GLY A 82 1.11 39.69 -11.38
N ASN A 83 0.28 40.56 -10.78
CA ASN A 83 -1.12 40.82 -11.09
C ASN A 83 -1.84 39.77 -12.00
N MET A 84 -2.53 38.84 -11.33
CA MET A 84 -3.85 38.29 -11.71
C MET A 84 -3.97 37.19 -12.79
N LYS A 85 -2.92 36.76 -13.51
CA LYS A 85 -3.05 35.68 -14.52
C LYS A 85 -2.40 34.33 -14.15
N THR A 86 -1.23 34.34 -13.51
CA THR A 86 -0.51 33.10 -13.16
C THR A 86 -1.11 32.42 -11.92
N SER A 87 -1.56 33.21 -10.94
CA SER A 87 -2.28 32.70 -9.76
C SER A 87 -3.59 31.99 -10.13
N LYS A 88 -4.29 32.43 -11.19
CA LYS A 88 -5.48 31.70 -11.68
C LYS A 88 -5.12 30.33 -12.22
N LYS A 89 -4.10 30.25 -13.07
CA LYS A 89 -3.65 28.97 -13.67
C LYS A 89 -3.12 28.00 -12.61
N TYR A 90 -2.38 28.51 -11.62
CA TYR A 90 -1.90 27.70 -10.48
C TYR A 90 -3.06 27.15 -9.63
N ASN A 91 -4.03 28.00 -9.27
CA ASN A 91 -5.21 27.57 -8.54
C ASN A 91 -6.10 26.62 -9.36
N GLU A 92 -6.16 26.80 -10.68
CA GLU A 92 -6.88 25.92 -11.60
C GLU A 92 -6.21 24.53 -11.67
N THR A 93 -4.89 24.45 -11.81
CA THR A 93 -4.16 23.18 -11.78
C THR A 93 -4.26 22.48 -10.42
N ILE A 94 -4.20 23.22 -9.30
CA ILE A 94 -4.45 22.64 -7.97
C ILE A 94 -5.85 22.05 -7.89
N LYS A 95 -6.84 22.77 -8.41
CA LYS A 95 -8.23 22.33 -8.40
C LYS A 95 -8.42 21.06 -9.24
N GLU A 96 -7.85 21.03 -10.45
CA GLU A 96 -7.88 19.86 -11.34
C GLU A 96 -7.22 18.64 -10.67
N GLN A 97 -6.04 18.83 -10.06
CA GLN A 97 -5.34 17.77 -9.33
C GLN A 97 -6.14 17.28 -8.12
N GLN A 98 -6.83 18.18 -7.41
CA GLN A 98 -7.66 17.80 -6.27
C GLN A 98 -8.89 16.99 -6.72
N GLU A 99 -9.52 17.36 -7.83
CA GLU A 99 -10.63 16.62 -8.43
C GLU A 99 -10.18 15.22 -8.91
N GLU A 100 -9.00 15.13 -9.52
CA GLU A 100 -8.40 13.84 -9.92
C GLU A 100 -8.11 12.96 -8.71
N ILE A 101 -7.49 13.51 -7.65
CA ILE A 101 -7.24 12.81 -6.39
C ILE A 101 -8.55 12.30 -5.78
N ASP A 102 -9.61 13.10 -5.78
CA ASP A 102 -10.89 12.72 -5.21
C ASP A 102 -11.57 11.61 -6.05
N SER A 103 -11.44 11.64 -7.38
CA SER A 103 -11.92 10.56 -8.25
C SER A 103 -11.16 9.25 -8.01
N LEU A 104 -9.83 9.30 -7.91
CA LEU A 104 -8.99 8.13 -7.68
C LEU A 104 -9.24 7.53 -6.29
N LYS A 105 -9.44 8.36 -5.28
CA LYS A 105 -9.84 7.89 -3.94
C LYS A 105 -11.17 7.14 -3.97
N LYS A 106 -12.15 7.67 -4.70
CA LYS A 106 -13.46 7.01 -4.84
C LYS A 106 -13.36 5.69 -5.60
N GLU A 107 -12.52 5.62 -6.63
CA GLU A 107 -12.26 4.39 -7.37
C GLU A 107 -11.61 3.33 -6.48
N ILE A 108 -10.60 3.72 -5.69
CA ILE A 108 -9.95 2.84 -4.71
C ILE A 108 -10.95 2.33 -3.67
N GLU A 109 -11.84 3.19 -3.18
CA GLU A 109 -12.86 2.82 -2.20
C GLU A 109 -13.86 1.79 -2.76
N MET A 110 -14.29 1.95 -4.03
CA MET A 110 -15.15 0.96 -4.68
C MET A 110 -14.45 -0.39 -4.88
N LEU A 111 -13.19 -0.37 -5.33
CA LEU A 111 -12.41 -1.61 -5.49
C LEU A 111 -12.17 -2.31 -4.15
N GLN A 112 -11.91 -1.56 -3.09
CA GLN A 112 -11.77 -2.12 -1.74
C GLN A 112 -13.06 -2.79 -1.28
N GLN A 113 -14.22 -2.15 -1.49
CA GLN A 113 -15.51 -2.74 -1.16
C GLN A 113 -15.77 -4.02 -1.97
N GLU A 114 -15.51 -4.01 -3.27
CA GLU A 114 -15.69 -5.19 -4.13
C GLU A 114 -14.79 -6.36 -3.69
N HIS A 115 -13.54 -6.07 -3.31
CA HIS A 115 -12.65 -7.08 -2.74
C HIS A 115 -13.15 -7.64 -1.41
N GLU A 116 -13.71 -6.79 -0.54
CA GLU A 116 -14.24 -7.22 0.76
C GLU A 116 -15.49 -8.09 0.60
N ASP A 117 -16.38 -7.74 -0.33
CA ASP A 117 -17.55 -8.55 -0.67
C ASP A 117 -17.14 -9.92 -1.26
N ALA A 118 -16.13 -9.95 -2.14
CA ALA A 118 -15.62 -11.20 -2.71
C ALA A 118 -14.95 -12.10 -1.67
N ILE A 119 -14.23 -11.53 -0.69
CA ILE A 119 -13.66 -12.27 0.43
C ILE A 119 -14.79 -12.90 1.27
N ALA A 120 -15.85 -12.13 1.57
CA ALA A 120 -16.98 -12.64 2.34
C ALA A 120 -17.69 -13.81 1.65
N GLU A 121 -17.84 -13.77 0.32
CA GLU A 121 -18.41 -14.88 -0.46
C GLU A 121 -17.52 -16.14 -0.38
N ILE A 122 -16.20 -15.98 -0.54
CA ILE A 122 -15.24 -17.08 -0.42
C ILE A 122 -15.26 -17.69 0.98
N GLU A 123 -15.32 -16.86 2.03
CA GLU A 123 -15.39 -17.34 3.41
C GLU A 123 -16.68 -18.11 3.69
N GLN A 124 -17.80 -17.65 3.12
CA GLN A 124 -19.08 -18.33 3.27
C GLN A 124 -19.08 -19.69 2.56
N ASP A 125 -18.57 -19.76 1.34
CA ASP A 125 -18.39 -21.01 0.61
C ASP A 125 -17.46 -21.97 1.36
N ALA A 126 -16.32 -21.48 1.83
CA ALA A 126 -15.38 -22.27 2.62
C ALA A 126 -16.03 -22.86 3.89
N ALA A 127 -16.87 -22.08 4.58
CA ALA A 127 -17.61 -22.56 5.75
C ALA A 127 -18.58 -23.70 5.40
N VAL A 128 -19.29 -23.58 4.27
CA VAL A 128 -20.19 -24.64 3.78
C VAL A 128 -19.41 -25.91 3.46
N TYR A 129 -18.29 -25.82 2.74
CA TYR A 129 -17.43 -26.97 2.42
C TYR A 129 -16.90 -27.65 3.68
N VAL A 130 -16.50 -26.89 4.71
CA VAL A 130 -16.03 -27.46 5.99
C VAL A 130 -17.16 -28.20 6.71
N GLU A 131 -18.36 -27.63 6.76
CA GLU A 131 -19.54 -28.24 7.40
C GLU A 131 -19.95 -29.54 6.70
N GLU A 132 -19.92 -29.57 5.37
CA GLU A 132 -20.26 -30.74 4.56
C GLU A 132 -19.23 -31.88 4.75
N ASN A 133 -17.95 -31.55 4.72
CA ASN A 133 -16.88 -32.52 5.01
C ASN A 133 -16.98 -33.09 6.43
N LYS A 134 -17.35 -32.27 7.41
CA LYS A 134 -17.60 -32.72 8.80
C LYS A 134 -18.78 -33.69 8.88
N LYS A 135 -19.87 -33.46 8.13
CA LYS A 135 -21.01 -34.39 8.05
C LYS A 135 -20.60 -35.72 7.42
N ILE A 136 -19.81 -35.70 6.35
CA ILE A 136 -19.29 -36.91 5.69
C ILE A 136 -18.43 -37.73 6.67
N ALA A 137 -17.49 -37.08 7.37
CA ALA A 137 -16.65 -37.75 8.37
C ALA A 137 -17.46 -38.38 9.51
N ASN A 138 -18.49 -37.67 10.01
CA ASN A 138 -19.36 -38.19 11.05
C ASN A 138 -20.19 -39.39 10.58
N MET A 139 -20.72 -39.35 9.34
CA MET A 139 -21.45 -40.48 8.76
C MET A 139 -20.55 -41.71 8.61
N ALA A 140 -19.33 -41.55 8.09
CA ALA A 140 -18.37 -42.64 7.95
C ALA A 140 -18.04 -43.29 9.31
N SER A 141 -17.80 -42.49 10.35
CA SER A 141 -17.53 -42.98 11.71
C SER A 141 -18.75 -43.70 12.32
N SER A 142 -19.97 -43.21 12.08
CA SER A 142 -21.19 -43.86 12.53
C SER A 142 -21.39 -45.22 11.84
N GLU A 143 -21.13 -45.30 10.53
CA GLU A 143 -21.27 -46.52 9.75
C GLU A 143 -20.28 -47.60 10.21
N GLU A 144 -19.03 -47.21 10.47
CA GLU A 144 -18.01 -48.09 11.03
C GLU A 144 -18.39 -48.61 12.43
N THR A 145 -18.96 -47.74 13.28
CA THR A 145 -19.46 -48.12 14.61
C THR A 145 -20.59 -49.15 14.52
N ILE A 146 -21.58 -48.91 13.65
CA ILE A 146 -22.72 -49.82 13.43
C ILE A 146 -22.21 -51.20 12.96
N ARG A 147 -21.25 -51.21 12.04
CA ARG A 147 -20.67 -52.45 11.52
C ARG A 147 -19.96 -53.26 12.61
N LEU A 148 -19.08 -52.62 13.39
CA LEU A 148 -18.37 -53.28 14.51
C LEU A 148 -19.35 -53.82 15.57
N GLN A 149 -20.43 -53.09 15.83
CA GLN A 149 -21.45 -53.51 16.81
C GLN A 149 -22.24 -54.73 16.31
N THR A 150 -22.57 -54.77 15.03
CA THR A 150 -23.22 -55.91 14.37
C THR A 150 -22.31 -57.14 14.38
N GLU A 151 -21.03 -56.98 14.04
CA GLU A 151 -20.04 -58.06 14.11
C GLU A 151 -19.92 -58.61 15.54
N ARG A 152 -19.79 -57.75 16.55
CA ARG A 152 -19.78 -58.16 17.96
C ARG A 152 -21.03 -58.96 18.34
N ASP A 153 -22.21 -58.50 17.98
CA ASP A 153 -23.48 -59.13 18.39
C ASP A 153 -23.71 -60.48 17.69
N THR A 154 -23.29 -60.60 16.43
CA THR A 154 -23.30 -61.88 15.71
C THR A 154 -22.35 -62.90 16.34
N TYR A 155 -21.11 -62.51 16.66
CA TYR A 155 -20.17 -63.39 17.38
C TYR A 155 -20.69 -63.81 18.75
N LYS A 156 -21.26 -62.86 19.52
CA LYS A 156 -21.87 -63.14 20.81
C LYS A 156 -22.99 -64.18 20.67
N THR A 157 -23.88 -64.00 19.69
CA THR A 157 -24.98 -64.93 19.42
C THR A 157 -24.47 -66.33 19.10
N MET A 158 -23.46 -66.46 18.23
CA MET A 158 -22.87 -67.77 17.90
C MET A 158 -22.23 -68.45 19.11
N TYR A 159 -21.54 -67.68 19.96
CA TYR A 159 -20.92 -68.21 21.17
C TYR A 159 -21.96 -68.66 22.20
N GLU A 160 -23.01 -67.88 22.40
CA GLU A 160 -24.14 -68.25 23.28
C GLU A 160 -24.87 -69.50 22.77
N GLN A 161 -25.04 -69.66 21.45
CA GLN A 161 -25.61 -70.87 20.85
C GLN A 161 -24.73 -72.11 21.10
N LEU A 162 -23.42 -71.99 20.92
CA LEU A 162 -22.46 -73.08 21.19
C LEU A 162 -22.46 -73.46 22.68
N LEU A 163 -22.45 -72.47 23.57
CA LEU A 163 -22.55 -72.67 25.02
C LEU A 163 -23.88 -73.34 25.40
N ASN A 164 -25.02 -72.85 24.90
CA ASN A 164 -26.31 -73.47 25.16
C ASN A 164 -26.37 -74.91 24.65
N ARG A 165 -25.71 -75.21 23.53
CA ARG A 165 -25.58 -76.59 23.03
C ARG A 165 -24.70 -77.46 23.93
N LEU A 166 -23.64 -76.91 24.52
CA LEU A 166 -22.79 -77.59 25.49
C LEU A 166 -23.50 -77.82 26.83
N VAL A 167 -24.27 -76.84 27.31
CA VAL A 167 -24.98 -76.88 28.59
C VAL A 167 -26.26 -77.73 28.51
N ASN A 168 -27.04 -77.63 27.41
CA ASN A 168 -28.28 -78.39 27.23
C ASN A 168 -28.09 -79.72 26.47
N GLY A 169 -27.00 -79.88 25.72
CA GLY A 169 -26.64 -81.13 25.03
C GLY A 169 -25.98 -82.19 25.93
N GLY A 170 -25.84 -81.89 27.23
CA GLY A 170 -25.39 -82.84 28.26
C GLY A 170 -26.51 -83.54 29.03
N ALA A 171 -27.79 -83.29 28.73
CA ALA A 171 -28.92 -84.00 29.33
C ALA A 171 -29.55 -84.94 28.30
N ALA A 172 -29.10 -86.20 28.35
CA ALA A 172 -29.82 -87.37 27.87
C ALA A 172 -30.89 -87.79 28.89
#